data_AF-A0A8T6UXK3-F1
#
_entry.id   AF-A0A8T6UXK3-F1
#
_cell.length_a   1.000
_cell.length_b   1.000
_cell.length_c   1.000
_cell.angle_alpha   90.00
_cell.angle_beta   90.00
_cell.angle_gamma   90.00
#
_symmetry.space_group_name_H-M   'P 1'
#
loop_
_entity.id
_entity.type
_entity.pdbx_description
1 polymer ?
#
loop_
_entity_poly.entity_id
_entity_poly.type
_entity_poly.pdbx_seq_one_letter_code
_entity_poly.pdbx_strand_id
1 'polypeptide(L)'
;MKKETTKTRLEGEQQYVSYCGRQYCALCDYHRGVGVKAARDLLSSYVEAHGSLPLIAEGQIDFEKFKEGLRWLASQEEPCKGCRFGGGWSWNPNCAIRLCCTEKNLDFCYQCEEFPCSILQEEPFLEGKKRTIEANKQIRKEGLASWAQALKKKYEL
;
A
#
# COMPACT_ATOMS: atom_id res chain seq x y z
N MET A 1 -10.36 -2.07 -37.80
CA MET A 1 -9.90 -0.78 -37.22
C MET A 1 -9.89 -0.92 -35.71
N LYS A 2 -8.71 -1.08 -35.08
CA LYS A 2 -8.59 -1.05 -33.62
C LYS A 2 -8.73 0.42 -33.21
N LYS A 3 -9.75 0.74 -32.41
CA LYS A 3 -9.87 2.09 -31.82
C LYS A 3 -8.71 2.25 -30.85
N GLU A 4 -7.73 3.05 -31.24
CA GLU A 4 -6.65 3.49 -30.37
C GLU A 4 -7.24 4.54 -29.42
N THR A 5 -7.88 4.07 -28.36
CA THR A 5 -8.36 4.92 -27.27
C THR A 5 -7.14 5.36 -26.47
N THR A 6 -6.63 6.56 -26.76
CA THR A 6 -5.66 7.26 -25.95
C THR A 6 -6.23 7.38 -24.54
N LYS A 7 -5.70 6.59 -23.62
CA LYS A 7 -6.18 6.55 -22.25
C LYS A 7 -5.82 7.85 -21.55
N THR A 8 -6.83 8.62 -21.14
CA THR A 8 -6.63 9.75 -20.25
C THR A 8 -6.12 9.23 -18.90
N ARG A 9 -5.01 9.79 -18.41
CA ARG A 9 -4.47 9.46 -17.10
C ARG A 9 -5.52 9.78 -16.04
N LEU A 10 -5.61 8.99 -14.97
CA LEU A 10 -6.43 9.36 -13.82
C LEU A 10 -5.95 10.71 -13.30
N GLU A 11 -6.89 11.65 -13.15
CA GLU A 11 -6.65 12.98 -12.61
C GLU A 11 -7.28 13.12 -11.21
N GLY A 12 -6.95 14.20 -10.50
CA GLY A 12 -7.57 14.51 -9.22
C GLY A 12 -7.19 13.55 -8.09
N GLU A 13 -8.16 13.16 -7.27
CA GLU A 13 -7.94 12.29 -6.11
C GLU A 13 -7.89 10.81 -6.48
N GLN A 14 -8.50 10.45 -7.61
CA GLN A 14 -8.67 9.07 -8.05
C GLN A 14 -7.33 8.40 -8.40
N GLN A 15 -6.31 9.18 -8.79
CA GLN A 15 -4.95 8.69 -9.03
C GLN A 15 -4.29 8.07 -7.78
N TYR A 16 -4.82 8.30 -6.58
CA TYR A 16 -4.32 7.66 -5.36
C TYR A 16 -4.92 6.28 -5.11
N VAL A 17 -5.94 5.85 -5.86
CA VAL A 17 -6.45 4.48 -5.76
C VAL A 17 -5.46 3.52 -6.41
N SER A 18 -5.00 2.50 -5.67
CA SER A 18 -4.02 1.52 -6.18
C SER A 18 -4.55 0.71 -7.37
N TYR A 19 -3.65 0.11 -8.17
CA TYR A 19 -4.04 -0.72 -9.34
C TYR A 19 -5.00 -1.87 -8.98
N CYS A 20 -4.85 -2.46 -7.79
CA CYS A 20 -5.76 -3.52 -7.32
C CYS A 20 -7.11 -2.98 -6.80
N GLY A 21 -7.30 -1.66 -6.77
CA GLY A 21 -8.49 -1.01 -6.25
C GLY A 21 -8.62 -1.05 -4.72
N ARG A 22 -7.67 -1.63 -3.99
CA ARG A 22 -7.87 -1.93 -2.55
C ARG A 22 -7.41 -0.85 -1.58
N GLN A 23 -6.63 0.12 -2.04
CA GLN A 23 -5.94 1.07 -1.17
C GLN A 23 -6.05 2.47 -1.74
N TYR A 24 -6.17 3.46 -0.86
CA TYR A 24 -6.08 4.87 -1.21
C TYR A 24 -4.75 5.39 -0.67
N CYS A 25 -3.73 5.45 -1.55
CA CYS A 25 -2.34 5.65 -1.15
C CYS A 25 -2.11 6.95 -0.39
N ALA A 26 -2.83 8.04 -0.69
CA ALA A 26 -2.68 9.30 0.03
C ALA A 26 -2.95 9.19 1.55
N LEU A 27 -3.72 8.18 2.00
CA LEU A 27 -3.99 7.93 3.42
C LEU A 27 -3.28 6.70 3.98
N CYS A 28 -2.47 5.99 3.18
CA CYS A 28 -1.70 4.84 3.64
C CYS A 28 -0.53 5.25 4.55
N ASP A 29 -0.34 4.56 5.68
CA ASP A 29 0.75 4.86 6.63
C ASP A 29 2.15 4.75 6.02
N TYR A 30 2.35 3.80 5.10
CA TYR A 30 3.61 3.70 4.35
C TYR A 30 3.86 4.91 3.47
N HIS A 31 2.82 5.48 2.87
CA HIS A 31 2.93 6.67 2.03
C HIS A 31 3.06 7.95 2.85
N ARG A 32 2.36 8.03 4.00
CA ARG A 32 2.45 9.16 4.92
C ARG A 32 3.68 9.10 5.84
N GLY A 33 4.43 8.01 5.82
CA GLY A 33 5.61 7.82 6.68
C GLY A 33 5.28 7.72 8.17
N VAL A 34 4.05 7.36 8.53
CA VAL A 34 3.57 7.36 9.94
C VAL A 34 4.43 6.46 10.82
N GLY A 35 4.73 5.25 10.37
CA GLY A 35 5.57 4.31 11.14
C GLY A 35 7.00 4.79 11.34
N VAL A 36 7.59 5.45 10.33
CA VAL A 36 8.96 6.01 10.41
C VAL A 36 8.99 7.16 11.42
N LYS A 37 8.00 8.06 11.36
CA LYS A 37 7.88 9.16 12.32
C LYS A 37 7.70 8.63 13.73
N ALA A 38 6.77 7.69 13.93
CA ALA A 38 6.53 7.07 15.24
C ALA A 38 7.79 6.39 15.79
N ALA A 39 8.57 5.72 14.94
CA ALA A 39 9.84 5.10 15.34
C ALA A 39 10.88 6.14 15.75
N ARG A 40 11.03 7.25 15.01
CA ARG A 40 11.94 8.35 15.36
C ARG A 40 11.56 9.00 16.69
N ASP A 41 10.27 9.27 16.87
CA ASP A 41 9.74 9.89 18.09
C ASP A 41 10.00 8.95 19.28
N LEU A 42 9.57 7.69 19.21
CA LEU A 42 9.80 6.71 20.30
C LEU A 42 11.28 6.49 20.60
N LEU A 43 12.11 6.37 19.56
CA LEU A 43 13.55 6.14 19.72
C LEU A 43 14.21 7.31 20.46
N SER A 44 13.97 8.54 19.99
CA SER A 44 14.65 9.74 20.52
C SER A 44 14.06 10.24 21.84
N SER A 45 12.73 10.23 21.99
CA SER A 45 12.06 10.85 23.14
C SER A 45 11.91 9.92 24.33
N TYR A 46 12.11 8.60 24.16
CA TYR A 46 11.86 7.62 25.20
C TYR A 46 12.98 6.59 25.32
N VAL A 47 13.25 5.82 24.25
CA VAL A 47 14.18 4.68 24.30
C VAL A 47 15.62 5.13 24.56
N GLU A 48 16.08 6.19 23.91
CA GLU A 48 17.43 6.73 24.09
C GLU A 48 17.54 7.75 25.23
N ALA A 49 16.41 8.34 25.64
CA ALA A 49 16.35 9.35 26.70
C ALA A 49 16.32 8.74 28.12
N HIS A 50 15.98 7.45 28.27
CA HIS A 50 15.78 6.82 29.58
C HIS A 50 16.69 5.62 29.82
N GLY A 51 17.77 5.85 30.57
CA GLY A 51 18.73 4.81 30.94
C GLY A 51 18.21 3.72 31.89
N SER A 52 17.00 3.87 32.44
CA SER A 52 16.35 2.83 33.27
C SER A 52 15.69 1.73 32.43
N LEU A 53 15.39 1.97 31.15
CA LEU A 53 14.70 1.00 30.30
C LEU A 53 15.44 -0.33 30.11
N PRO A 54 16.78 -0.35 29.89
CA PRO A 54 17.53 -1.61 29.85
C PRO A 54 17.40 -2.44 31.12
N LEU A 55 17.36 -1.80 32.30
CA LEU A 55 17.23 -2.48 33.60
C LEU A 55 15.82 -3.06 33.77
N ILE A 56 14.79 -2.32 33.37
CA ILE A 56 13.39 -2.79 33.42
C ILE A 56 13.16 -3.94 32.44
N ALA A 57 13.83 -3.90 31.29
CA ALA A 57 13.73 -4.91 30.25
C ALA A 57 14.59 -6.16 30.51
N GLU A 58 15.44 -6.15 31.53
CA GLU A 58 16.38 -7.23 31.84
C GLU A 58 15.64 -8.56 32.05
N GLY A 59 16.09 -9.60 31.33
CA GLY A 59 15.48 -10.94 31.38
C GLY A 59 14.10 -11.06 30.69
N GLN A 60 13.52 -9.96 30.19
CA GLN A 60 12.23 -9.96 29.49
C GLN A 60 12.39 -9.95 27.97
N ILE A 61 13.27 -9.09 27.46
CA ILE A 61 13.55 -8.92 26.03
C ILE A 61 15.03 -8.67 25.78
N ASP A 62 15.45 -8.87 24.53
CA ASP A 62 16.72 -8.36 24.03
C ASP A 62 16.58 -6.87 23.70
N PHE A 63 16.90 -6.01 24.69
CA PHE A 63 16.71 -4.57 24.58
C PHE A 63 17.54 -3.94 23.46
N GLU A 64 18.76 -4.41 23.23
CA GLU A 64 19.59 -3.90 22.14
C GLU A 64 19.04 -4.28 20.78
N LYS A 65 18.58 -5.52 20.57
CA LYS A 65 17.89 -5.88 19.31
C LYS A 65 16.61 -5.08 19.09
N PHE A 66 15.84 -4.81 20.15
CA PHE A 66 14.67 -3.93 20.05
C PHE A 66 15.06 -2.54 19.56
N LYS A 67 16.11 -1.96 20.16
CA LYS A 67 16.66 -0.65 19.79
C LYS A 67 17.20 -0.64 18.35
N GLU A 68 17.86 -1.70 17.92
CA GLU A 68 18.30 -1.88 16.52
C GLU A 68 17.13 -1.91 15.54
N GLY A 69 16.06 -2.65 15.85
CA GLY A 69 14.85 -2.69 15.05
C GLY A 69 14.18 -1.31 14.92
N LEU A 70 14.13 -0.55 16.01
CA LEU A 70 13.63 0.83 15.99
C LEU A 70 14.53 1.76 15.17
N ARG A 71 15.85 1.67 15.32
CA ARG A 71 16.80 2.43 14.50
C ARG A 71 16.63 2.14 13.01
N TRP A 72 16.48 0.87 12.64
CA TRP A 72 16.21 0.48 11.26
C TRP A 72 14.89 1.07 10.73
N LEU A 73 13.81 1.03 11.52
CA LEU A 73 12.53 1.59 11.09
C LEU A 73 12.59 3.13 11.00
N ALA A 74 13.30 3.79 11.92
CA ALA A 74 13.51 5.23 11.93
C ALA A 74 14.41 5.72 10.79
N SER A 75 15.31 4.88 10.27
CA SER A 75 16.23 5.22 9.17
C SER A 75 15.61 5.09 7.78
N GLN A 76 14.34 4.71 7.65
CA GLN A 76 13.67 4.65 6.35
C GLN A 76 13.41 6.09 5.83
N GLU A 77 14.29 6.60 4.96
CA GLU A 77 14.28 8.00 4.53
C GLU A 77 13.15 8.36 3.56
N GLU A 78 12.72 7.42 2.71
CA GLU A 78 11.71 7.68 1.67
C GLU A 78 10.41 6.91 1.97
N PRO A 79 9.32 7.58 2.40
CA PRO A 79 8.03 6.93 2.47
C PRO A 79 7.60 6.44 1.08
N CYS A 80 6.76 5.41 1.05
CA CYS A 80 6.26 4.84 -0.21
C CYS A 80 5.67 5.93 -1.11
N LYS A 81 6.15 6.07 -2.35
CA LYS A 81 5.62 7.09 -3.28
C LYS A 81 4.16 6.89 -3.68
N GLY A 82 3.59 5.71 -3.37
CA GLY A 82 2.25 5.31 -3.76
C GLY A 82 2.26 4.46 -5.03
N CYS A 83 1.30 3.55 -5.14
CA CYS A 83 1.34 2.45 -6.10
C CYS A 83 1.42 2.89 -7.58
N ARG A 84 0.87 4.05 -7.92
CA ARG A 84 0.85 4.63 -9.27
C ARG A 84 1.96 5.66 -9.53
N PHE A 85 2.80 5.94 -8.54
CA PHE A 85 3.86 6.94 -8.59
C PHE A 85 5.25 6.30 -8.42
N GLY A 86 5.43 5.09 -8.94
CA GLY A 86 6.67 4.32 -8.79
C GLY A 86 6.85 3.68 -7.41
N GLY A 87 5.87 3.83 -6.51
CA GLY A 87 5.82 3.10 -5.24
C GLY A 87 5.05 1.79 -5.34
N GLY A 88 4.50 1.36 -4.21
CA GLY A 88 3.91 0.04 -4.01
C GLY A 88 4.38 -0.50 -2.66
N TRP A 89 4.10 -1.76 -2.35
CA TRP A 89 4.83 -2.41 -1.24
C TRP A 89 6.32 -2.30 -1.58
N SER A 90 7.05 -1.42 -0.89
CA SER A 90 8.47 -1.12 -1.13
C SER A 90 9.34 -2.38 -1.04
N TRP A 91 8.84 -3.42 -0.38
CA TRP A 91 9.44 -4.75 -0.24
C TRP A 91 9.11 -5.73 -1.37
N ASN A 92 8.11 -5.42 -2.22
CA ASN A 92 7.71 -6.26 -3.36
C ASN A 92 7.71 -5.46 -4.67
N PRO A 93 8.88 -5.36 -5.34
CA PRO A 93 8.99 -4.69 -6.64
C PRO A 93 8.20 -5.41 -7.75
N ASN A 94 7.81 -6.67 -7.55
CA ASN A 94 7.23 -7.56 -8.56
C ASN A 94 5.72 -7.80 -8.34
N CYS A 95 4.97 -6.76 -7.97
CA CYS A 95 3.52 -6.88 -7.84
C CYS A 95 2.86 -7.21 -9.19
N ALA A 96 2.39 -8.47 -9.35
CA ALA A 96 1.81 -8.97 -10.60
C ALA A 96 0.65 -8.11 -11.13
N ILE A 97 -0.22 -7.59 -10.25
CA ILE A 97 -1.34 -6.73 -10.65
C ILE A 97 -0.83 -5.40 -11.23
N ARG A 98 0.13 -4.76 -10.55
CA ARG A 98 0.71 -3.49 -11.02
C ARG A 98 1.41 -3.68 -12.36
N LEU A 99 2.22 -4.74 -12.49
CA LEU A 99 2.93 -5.06 -13.72
C LEU A 99 1.95 -5.31 -14.87
N CYS A 100 0.95 -6.19 -14.67
CA CYS A 100 -0.06 -6.51 -15.67
C CYS A 100 -0.88 -5.28 -16.09
N CYS A 101 -1.34 -4.45 -15.15
CA CYS A 101 -2.04 -3.21 -15.48
C CYS A 101 -1.16 -2.22 -16.24
N THR A 102 0.13 -2.12 -15.90
CA THR A 102 1.07 -1.24 -16.60
C THR A 102 1.31 -1.72 -18.03
N GLU A 103 1.58 -3.02 -18.21
CA GLU A 103 1.83 -3.65 -19.51
C GLU A 103 0.61 -3.57 -20.43
N LYS A 104 -0.59 -3.89 -19.91
CA LYS A 104 -1.84 -3.84 -20.68
C LYS A 104 -2.43 -2.42 -20.76
N ASN A 105 -1.75 -1.42 -20.23
CA ASN A 105 -2.21 -0.02 -20.15
C ASN A 105 -3.62 0.13 -19.49
N LEU A 106 -3.91 -0.67 -18.46
CA LEU A 106 -5.17 -0.63 -17.71
C LEU A 106 -4.99 0.14 -16.39
N ASP A 107 -6.03 0.84 -15.94
CA ASP A 107 -6.05 1.40 -14.59
C ASP A 107 -6.45 0.35 -13.58
N PHE A 108 -7.38 -0.53 -13.93
CA PHE A 108 -7.96 -1.49 -13.01
C PHE A 108 -8.19 -2.82 -13.73
N CYS A 109 -8.16 -3.90 -12.97
CA CYS A 109 -8.36 -5.24 -13.50
C CYS A 109 -9.73 -5.40 -14.17
N TYR A 110 -10.80 -4.73 -13.71
CA TYR A 110 -12.13 -4.84 -14.34
C TYR A 110 -12.20 -4.35 -15.80
N GLN A 111 -11.19 -3.60 -16.25
CA GLN A 111 -11.07 -3.14 -17.64
C GLN A 111 -10.44 -4.20 -18.56
N CYS A 112 -9.89 -5.28 -17.99
CA CYS A 112 -9.36 -6.40 -18.75
C CYS A 112 -10.53 -7.28 -19.24
N GLU A 113 -10.52 -7.68 -20.51
CA GLU A 113 -11.56 -8.54 -21.10
C GLU A 113 -11.61 -9.91 -20.41
N GLU A 114 -10.46 -10.40 -19.94
CA GLU A 114 -10.33 -11.67 -19.22
C GLU A 114 -10.71 -11.57 -17.74
N PHE A 115 -11.22 -10.42 -17.26
CA PHE A 115 -11.49 -10.24 -15.83
C PHE A 115 -12.74 -10.97 -15.35
N PRO A 116 -12.67 -11.74 -14.24
CA PRO A 116 -11.49 -12.08 -13.44
C PRO A 116 -10.63 -13.17 -14.12
N CYS A 117 -9.32 -12.93 -14.27
CA CYS A 117 -8.41 -13.86 -14.95
C CYS A 117 -7.71 -14.83 -13.99
N SER A 118 -7.00 -15.82 -14.54
CA SER A 118 -6.25 -16.84 -13.80
C SER A 118 -5.28 -16.26 -12.76
N ILE A 119 -4.61 -15.15 -13.08
CA ILE A 119 -3.70 -14.44 -12.15
C ILE A 119 -4.40 -14.11 -10.83
N LEU A 120 -5.70 -13.80 -10.85
CA LEU A 120 -6.49 -13.46 -9.67
C LEU A 120 -7.19 -14.67 -9.03
N GLN A 121 -7.13 -15.85 -9.64
CA GLN A 121 -7.86 -17.04 -9.22
C GLN A 121 -6.95 -18.19 -8.78
N GLU A 122 -5.64 -18.08 -9.00
CA GLU A 122 -4.64 -19.10 -8.63
C GLU A 122 -3.81 -18.68 -7.41
N GLU A 123 -3.19 -19.64 -6.73
CA GLU A 123 -2.22 -19.39 -5.65
C GLU A 123 -0.92 -18.75 -6.19
N PRO A 124 -0.07 -18.14 -5.34
CA PRO A 124 -0.28 -17.83 -3.93
C PRO A 124 -1.19 -16.61 -3.70
N PHE A 125 -1.66 -16.42 -2.47
CA PHE A 125 -2.41 -15.24 -1.98
C PHE A 125 -3.85 -15.11 -2.47
N LEU A 126 -4.57 -16.24 -2.58
CA LEU A 126 -5.97 -16.24 -3.04
C LEU A 126 -6.86 -15.25 -2.28
N GLU A 127 -6.74 -15.12 -0.96
CA GLU A 127 -7.57 -14.18 -0.19
C GLU A 127 -7.33 -12.71 -0.59
N GLY A 128 -6.07 -12.33 -0.79
CA GLY A 128 -5.72 -10.98 -1.29
C GLY A 128 -6.23 -10.74 -2.72
N LYS A 129 -6.22 -11.79 -3.55
CA LYS A 129 -6.74 -11.73 -4.93
C LYS A 129 -8.27 -11.70 -4.98
N LYS A 130 -8.98 -12.43 -4.12
CA LYS A 130 -10.45 -12.35 -3.94
C LYS A 130 -10.88 -10.93 -3.59
N ARG A 131 -10.20 -10.28 -2.64
CA ARG A 131 -10.45 -8.87 -2.29
C ARG A 131 -10.16 -7.91 -3.45
N THR A 132 -9.20 -8.24 -4.32
CA THR A 132 -8.92 -7.47 -5.53
C THR A 132 -10.06 -7.60 -6.53
N ILE A 133 -10.57 -8.82 -6.74
CA ILE A 133 -11.74 -9.07 -7.59
C ILE A 133 -12.93 -8.27 -7.08
N GLU A 134 -13.22 -8.32 -5.77
CA GLU A 134 -14.34 -7.60 -5.17
C GLU A 134 -14.21 -6.09 -5.34
N ALA A 135 -13.06 -5.50 -4.99
CA ALA A 135 -12.82 -4.07 -5.18
C ALA A 135 -13.02 -3.65 -6.65
N ASN A 136 -12.55 -4.45 -7.60
CA ASN A 136 -12.71 -4.18 -9.03
C ASN A 136 -14.17 -4.29 -9.50
N LYS A 137 -14.95 -5.24 -8.97
CA LYS A 137 -16.39 -5.32 -9.21
C LYS A 137 -17.11 -4.08 -8.67
N GLN A 138 -16.74 -3.60 -7.49
CA GLN A 138 -17.33 -2.40 -6.91
C GLN A 138 -16.99 -1.14 -7.71
N ILE A 139 -15.73 -0.97 -8.12
CA ILE A 139 -15.34 0.16 -9.00
C ILE A 139 -16.13 0.13 -10.31
N ARG A 140 -16.33 -1.05 -10.91
CA ARG A 140 -17.13 -1.20 -12.14
C ARG A 140 -18.61 -0.84 -11.92
N LYS A 141 -19.17 -1.20 -10.77
CA LYS A 141 -20.59 -1.01 -10.45
C LYS A 141 -20.92 0.42 -10.02
N GLU A 142 -20.11 1.00 -9.13
CA GLU A 142 -20.42 2.25 -8.42
C GLU A 142 -19.58 3.44 -8.90
N GLY A 143 -18.55 3.17 -9.72
CA GLY A 143 -17.63 4.17 -10.21
C GLY A 143 -16.49 4.48 -9.24
N LEU A 144 -15.37 4.92 -9.81
CA LEU A 144 -14.12 5.14 -9.08
C LEU A 144 -14.22 6.25 -8.02
N ALA A 145 -15.00 7.29 -8.27
CA ALA A 145 -15.18 8.38 -7.32
C ALA A 145 -15.87 7.91 -6.03
N SER A 146 -16.99 7.18 -6.17
CA SER A 146 -17.70 6.59 -5.02
C SER A 146 -16.78 5.64 -4.24
N TRP A 147 -16.10 4.76 -4.97
CA TRP A 147 -15.18 3.80 -4.35
C TRP A 147 -14.00 4.46 -3.63
N ALA A 148 -13.43 5.53 -4.19
CA ALA A 148 -12.37 6.30 -3.54
C ALA A 148 -12.84 6.89 -2.20
N GLN A 149 -14.08 7.39 -2.11
CA GLN A 149 -14.65 7.87 -0.85
C GLN A 149 -14.86 6.74 0.16
N ALA A 150 -15.33 5.58 -0.29
CA ALA A 150 -15.44 4.39 0.57
C ALA A 150 -14.07 3.94 1.13
N LEU A 151 -13.02 3.98 0.30
CA LEU A 151 -11.66 3.71 0.74
C LEU A 151 -11.17 4.73 1.76
N LYS A 152 -11.41 6.03 1.54
CA LYS A 152 -11.00 7.09 2.48
C LYS A 152 -11.59 6.89 3.88
N LYS A 153 -12.90 6.63 3.97
CA LYS A 153 -13.60 6.34 5.24
C LYS A 153 -12.98 5.18 6.02
N LYS A 154 -12.40 4.20 5.33
CA LYS A 154 -11.70 3.08 5.98
C LYS A 154 -10.43 3.51 6.72
N TYR A 155 -9.78 4.61 6.30
CA TYR A 155 -8.57 5.13 6.94
C TYR A 155 -8.86 6.19 8.02
N GLU A 156 -10.12 6.57 8.23
CA GLU A 156 -10.55 7.49 9.29
C GLU A 156 -10.81 6.77 10.63
N LEU A 157 -10.38 5.50 10.76
CA LEU A 157 -10.47 4.68 11.97
C LEU A 157 -9.38 5.03 12.98
#